data_AF-A0A559JQK3-F1
#
_entry.id   AF-A0A559JQK3-F1
#
_cell.length_a   1.000
_cell.length_b   1.000
_cell.length_c   1.000
_cell.angle_alpha   90.00
_cell.angle_beta   90.00
_cell.angle_gamma   90.00
#
_symmetry.space_group_name_H-M   'P 1'
#
loop_
_entity.id
_entity.type
_entity.pdbx_description
1 polymer ?
#
loop_
_entity_poly.entity_id
_entity_poly.type
_entity_poly.pdbx_seq_one_letter_code
_entity_poly.pdbx_strand_id
1 'polypeptide(L)'
;MYNSNQMLRALEILMTITMLMFLVGCNNNNVPTETMNSSTDSSSTPTSTLPQRPSQIPSPTQNGETKTYNYGGLKLEVTNVYEARTESMNDDGGNPWEYSVFVCYPGASVTVLAADMSDVNITADGKSHANWGVLLASGGRTDIVDDMDSFDVTPDILGIYNLESSIYVLKLEMYKNDLKT
;
A
#
# COMPACT_ATOMS: atom_id res chain seq x y z
N MET A 1 37.23 -26.11 5.86
CA MET A 1 35.81 -25.89 5.52
C MET A 1 35.42 -24.54 6.08
N TYR A 2 35.29 -23.54 5.22
CA TYR A 2 34.85 -22.20 5.60
C TYR A 2 33.33 -22.19 5.56
N ASN A 3 32.69 -21.77 6.66
CA ASN A 3 31.26 -21.90 6.85
C ASN A 3 30.54 -20.83 6.03
N SER A 4 29.70 -21.22 5.07
CA SER A 4 29.05 -20.34 4.08
C SER A 4 28.25 -19.19 4.73
N ASN A 5 27.78 -19.38 5.96
CA ASN A 5 27.07 -18.38 6.77
C ASN A 5 27.94 -17.21 7.28
N GLN A 6 29.27 -17.32 7.25
CA GLN A 6 30.19 -16.25 7.68
C GLN A 6 30.46 -15.23 6.56
N MET A 7 30.36 -15.62 5.29
CA MET A 7 30.57 -14.70 4.16
C MET A 7 29.34 -13.84 3.87
N LEU A 8 28.13 -14.35 4.10
CA LEU A 8 26.90 -13.59 3.87
C LEU A 8 26.78 -12.41 4.85
N ARG A 9 27.11 -12.63 6.13
CA ARG A 9 27.07 -11.60 7.18
C ARG A 9 28.13 -10.50 7.02
N ALA A 10 29.26 -10.81 6.37
CA ALA A 10 30.32 -9.83 6.14
C ALA A 10 30.00 -8.87 4.97
N LEU A 11 29.15 -9.28 4.02
CA LEU A 11 28.71 -8.44 2.90
C LEU A 11 27.61 -7.45 3.30
N GLU A 12 26.72 -7.83 4.23
CA GLU A 12 25.66 -6.94 4.74
C GLU A 12 26.20 -5.74 5.53
N ILE A 13 27.27 -5.94 6.33
CA ILE A 13 27.87 -4.87 7.15
C ILE A 13 28.60 -3.83 6.29
N LEU A 14 29.07 -4.19 5.09
CA LEU A 14 29.84 -3.28 4.23
C LEU A 14 28.95 -2.33 3.40
N MET A 15 27.71 -2.73 3.10
CA MET A 15 26.76 -1.91 2.33
C MET A 15 26.17 -0.73 3.13
N THR A 16 26.11 -0.79 4.46
CA THR A 16 25.49 0.27 5.27
C THR A 16 26.38 1.50 5.49
N ILE A 17 27.69 1.40 5.22
CA ILE A 17 28.65 2.47 5.53
C ILE A 17 28.75 3.53 4.42
N THR A 18 28.35 3.25 3.18
CA THR A 18 28.52 4.19 2.04
C THR A 18 27.35 5.16 1.82
N MET A 19 26.21 4.96 2.49
CA MET A 19 24.99 5.75 2.25
C MET A 19 24.84 6.99 3.16
N LEU A 20 25.87 7.35 3.94
CA LEU A 20 25.81 8.45 4.93
C LEU A 20 26.51 9.77 4.50
N MET A 21 26.69 10.04 3.20
CA MET A 21 27.51 11.18 2.73
C MET A 21 26.80 12.15 1.76
N PHE A 22 25.48 12.31 1.80
CA PHE A 22 24.81 13.35 0.99
C PHE A 22 23.69 14.08 1.70
N LEU A 23 24.03 14.99 2.62
CA LEU A 23 23.12 16.07 3.06
C LEU A 23 23.90 17.38 3.26
N VAL A 24 24.02 18.17 2.18
CA VAL A 24 24.28 19.62 2.26
C VAL A 24 23.11 20.30 1.55
N GLY A 25 22.14 20.79 2.34
CA GLY A 25 20.99 21.55 1.85
C GLY A 25 21.27 23.06 1.91
N CYS A 26 21.16 23.73 0.76
CA CYS A 26 21.22 25.19 0.66
C CYS A 26 19.93 25.83 1.18
N ASN A 27 20.09 26.75 2.14
CA ASN A 27 19.03 27.54 2.74
C ASN A 27 18.71 28.77 1.87
N ASN A 28 17.49 28.89 1.35
CA ASN A 28 16.99 30.13 0.76
C ASN A 28 15.70 30.59 1.44
N ASN A 29 15.80 31.75 2.09
CA ASN A 29 14.70 32.51 2.65
C ASN A 29 14.18 33.47 1.58
N ASN A 30 12.89 33.43 1.28
CA ASN A 30 12.20 34.52 0.61
C ASN A 30 10.70 34.46 0.89
N VAL A 31 10.28 35.32 1.82
CA VAL A 31 8.90 35.76 2.02
C VAL A 31 8.64 36.91 1.04
N PRO A 32 7.43 37.00 0.48
CA PRO A 32 6.73 38.28 0.52
C PRO A 32 5.35 38.18 1.15
N THR A 33 5.10 39.13 2.06
CA THR A 33 3.81 39.51 2.64
C THR A 33 3.09 40.48 1.70
N GLU A 34 1.77 40.34 1.55
CA GLU A 34 0.73 41.40 1.54
C GLU A 34 -0.54 40.85 0.85
N THR A 35 -1.80 41.21 1.13
CA THR A 35 -2.59 41.73 2.26
C THR A 35 -4.04 41.74 1.73
N MET A 36 -4.98 41.22 2.53
CA MET A 36 -6.45 41.45 2.56
C MET A 36 -7.28 41.53 1.26
N ASN A 37 -8.37 40.74 1.21
CA ASN A 37 -9.70 41.28 1.55
C ASN A 37 -10.71 40.17 1.88
N SER A 38 -11.51 40.39 2.93
CA SER A 38 -12.62 39.53 3.35
C SER A 38 -13.96 40.25 3.22
N SER A 39 -15.00 39.42 3.17
CA SER A 39 -16.41 39.71 3.48
C SER A 39 -17.31 40.02 2.29
N THR A 40 -17.85 38.92 1.75
CA THR A 40 -19.12 38.85 1.03
C THR A 40 -20.26 39.17 2.00
N ASP A 41 -21.09 40.15 1.64
CA ASP A 41 -22.39 40.37 2.24
C ASP A 41 -23.47 40.23 1.16
N SER A 42 -24.63 39.70 1.56
CA SER A 42 -25.94 39.69 0.90
C SER A 42 -26.56 38.30 0.73
N SER A 43 -27.39 38.00 1.74
CA SER A 43 -28.62 37.21 1.68
C SER A 43 -29.38 37.30 0.36
N SER A 44 -29.80 36.15 -0.20
CA SER A 44 -31.16 35.97 -0.73
C SER A 44 -31.51 34.48 -0.87
N THR A 45 -32.49 34.01 -0.10
CA THR A 45 -33.31 32.84 -0.46
C THR A 45 -34.15 33.15 -1.70
N PRO A 46 -34.34 32.17 -2.60
CA PRO A 46 -35.72 31.77 -2.86
C PRO A 46 -35.94 30.25 -2.99
N THR A 47 -37.22 29.92 -2.80
CA THR A 47 -37.95 28.67 -2.74
C THR A 47 -37.85 27.73 -3.96
N SER A 48 -37.74 26.43 -3.66
CA SER A 48 -38.28 25.23 -4.34
C SER A 48 -38.28 25.14 -5.88
N THR A 49 -37.47 24.23 -6.41
CA THR A 49 -37.84 23.27 -7.46
C THR A 49 -36.97 22.02 -7.29
N LEU A 50 -37.59 20.86 -7.06
CA LEU A 50 -36.91 19.56 -7.06
C LEU A 50 -36.20 19.37 -8.42
N PRO A 51 -34.87 19.22 -8.50
CA PRO A 51 -34.28 18.55 -9.65
C PRO A 51 -34.56 17.06 -9.45
N GLN A 52 -35.37 16.47 -10.34
CA GLN A 52 -35.44 15.02 -10.46
C GLN A 52 -34.02 14.51 -10.67
N ARG A 53 -33.48 13.82 -9.66
CA ARG A 53 -32.25 13.04 -9.78
C ARG A 53 -32.41 12.15 -11.01
N PRO A 54 -31.49 12.20 -12.00
CA PRO A 54 -31.49 11.22 -13.06
C PRO A 54 -31.53 9.85 -12.40
N SER A 55 -32.54 9.04 -12.71
CA SER A 55 -32.59 7.66 -12.26
C SER A 55 -31.23 7.05 -12.60
N GLN A 56 -30.42 6.81 -11.56
CA GLN A 56 -29.19 6.08 -11.72
C GLN A 56 -29.61 4.75 -12.31
N ILE A 57 -29.20 4.51 -13.56
CA ILE A 57 -29.11 3.17 -14.10
C ILE A 57 -28.43 2.37 -12.97
N PRO A 58 -29.06 1.31 -12.44
CA PRO A 58 -28.41 0.52 -11.41
C PRO A 58 -27.08 0.10 -12.02
N SER A 59 -25.98 0.60 -11.43
CA SER A 59 -24.65 0.10 -11.74
C SER A 59 -24.76 -1.42 -11.71
N PRO A 60 -24.16 -2.16 -12.67
CA PRO A 60 -24.19 -3.61 -12.63
C PRO A 60 -23.86 -4.04 -11.21
N THR A 61 -24.68 -4.89 -10.59
CA THR A 61 -24.47 -5.32 -9.21
C THR A 61 -23.07 -5.90 -9.14
N GLN A 62 -22.14 -5.11 -8.61
CA GLN A 62 -20.75 -5.51 -8.45
C GLN A 62 -20.78 -6.65 -7.44
N ASN A 63 -20.49 -7.85 -7.91
CA ASN A 63 -20.52 -9.07 -7.11
C ASN A 63 -19.12 -9.66 -7.10
N GLY A 64 -18.21 -9.03 -6.36
CA GLY A 64 -16.88 -9.57 -6.11
C GLY A 64 -16.90 -10.66 -5.04
N GLU A 65 -15.93 -11.56 -5.10
CA GLU A 65 -15.74 -12.64 -4.14
C GLU A 65 -14.94 -12.16 -2.93
N THR A 66 -15.13 -12.82 -1.78
CA THR A 66 -14.16 -12.73 -0.68
C THR A 66 -13.11 -13.81 -0.87
N LYS A 67 -11.83 -13.43 -0.91
CA LYS A 67 -10.70 -14.35 -1.08
C LYS A 67 -9.75 -14.30 0.10
N THR A 68 -9.30 -15.47 0.55
CA THR A 68 -8.18 -15.58 1.46
C THR A 68 -6.88 -15.66 0.68
N TYR A 69 -5.89 -14.86 1.06
CA TYR A 69 -4.53 -14.92 0.54
C TYR A 69 -3.58 -15.43 1.64
N ASN A 70 -2.64 -16.30 1.26
CA ASN A 70 -1.68 -16.90 2.20
C ASN A 70 -0.29 -16.93 1.55
N TYR A 71 0.71 -16.35 2.20
CA TYR A 71 2.09 -16.38 1.73
C TYR A 71 3.06 -16.19 2.88
N GLY A 72 4.01 -17.13 3.05
CA GLY A 72 5.10 -16.96 4.02
C GLY A 72 4.65 -16.66 5.46
N GLY A 73 3.50 -17.19 5.91
CA GLY A 73 2.93 -16.88 7.22
C GLY A 73 1.95 -15.71 7.23
N LEU A 74 2.07 -14.75 6.29
CA LEU A 74 1.06 -13.72 6.07
C LEU A 74 -0.26 -14.36 5.62
N LYS A 75 -1.35 -14.01 6.30
CA LYS A 75 -2.70 -14.43 5.94
C LYS A 75 -3.64 -13.24 5.93
N LEU A 76 -4.34 -13.08 4.82
CA LEU A 76 -5.26 -11.97 4.59
C LEU A 76 -6.61 -12.48 4.11
N GLU A 77 -7.66 -11.73 4.39
CA GLU A 77 -8.94 -11.82 3.71
C GLU A 77 -9.17 -10.53 2.93
N VAL A 78 -9.49 -10.64 1.64
CA VAL A 78 -9.76 -9.51 0.76
C VAL A 78 -11.18 -9.64 0.22
N THR A 79 -12.00 -8.61 0.44
CA THR A 79 -13.40 -8.59 0.00
C THR A 79 -13.53 -8.01 -1.40
N ASN A 80 -14.67 -8.29 -2.06
CA ASN A 80 -15.06 -7.69 -3.33
C ASN A 80 -14.01 -7.83 -4.46
N VAL A 81 -13.31 -8.97 -4.49
CA VAL A 81 -12.31 -9.32 -5.51
C VAL A 81 -13.04 -9.74 -6.78
N TYR A 82 -12.76 -9.04 -7.88
CA TYR A 82 -13.27 -9.34 -9.22
C TYR A 82 -12.47 -10.45 -9.89
N GLU A 83 -11.15 -10.34 -9.85
CA GLU A 83 -10.23 -11.25 -10.53
C GLU A 83 -9.00 -11.48 -9.65
N ALA A 84 -8.51 -12.72 -9.66
CA ALA A 84 -7.22 -13.06 -9.09
C ALA A 84 -6.36 -13.73 -10.16
N ARG A 85 -5.12 -13.25 -10.31
CA ARG A 85 -4.15 -13.79 -11.26
C ARG A 85 -2.74 -13.83 -10.65
N THR A 86 -1.83 -14.50 -11.32
CA THR A 86 -0.40 -14.50 -10.98
C THR A 86 0.35 -13.72 -12.05
N GLU A 87 1.26 -12.86 -11.62
CA GLU A 87 2.20 -12.15 -12.47
C GLU A 87 3.64 -12.44 -12.02
N SER A 88 4.60 -12.11 -12.88
CA SER A 88 6.02 -12.24 -12.56
C SER A 88 6.79 -10.95 -12.80
N MET A 89 7.82 -10.74 -11.98
CA MET A 89 8.82 -9.68 -12.15
C MET A 89 10.20 -10.25 -11.84
N ASN A 90 11.27 -9.57 -12.23
CA ASN A 90 12.60 -9.95 -11.77
C ASN A 90 12.90 -9.22 -10.45
N ASP A 91 13.50 -9.94 -9.49
CA ASP A 91 14.09 -9.31 -8.31
C ASP A 91 15.34 -8.48 -8.69
N ASP A 92 15.92 -7.78 -7.70
CA ASP A 92 17.14 -6.98 -7.91
C ASP A 92 18.36 -7.84 -8.33
N GLY A 93 18.31 -9.16 -8.08
CA GLY A 93 19.29 -10.14 -8.54
C GLY A 93 19.04 -10.68 -9.95
N GLY A 94 17.95 -10.27 -10.60
CA GLY A 94 17.55 -10.73 -11.93
C GLY A 94 16.83 -12.09 -11.94
N ASN A 95 16.48 -12.65 -10.78
CA ASN A 95 15.74 -13.91 -10.68
C ASN A 95 14.24 -13.65 -10.88
N PRO A 96 13.52 -14.52 -11.60
CA PRO A 96 12.08 -14.40 -11.72
C PRO A 96 11.41 -14.63 -10.36
N TRP A 97 10.48 -13.75 -10.03
CA TRP A 97 9.65 -13.76 -8.85
C TRP A 97 8.18 -13.73 -9.25
N GLU A 98 7.38 -14.66 -8.74
CA GLU A 98 5.94 -14.70 -8.96
C GLU A 98 5.18 -14.09 -7.77
N TYR A 99 4.15 -13.30 -8.07
CA TYR A 99 3.28 -12.69 -7.08
C TYR A 99 1.83 -12.71 -7.54
N SER A 100 0.90 -12.66 -6.58
CA SER A 100 -0.53 -12.59 -6.89
C SER A 100 -0.96 -11.17 -7.18
N VAL A 101 -1.96 -10.99 -8.05
CA VAL A 101 -2.63 -9.72 -8.31
C VAL A 101 -4.11 -9.91 -8.12
N PHE A 102 -4.71 -9.14 -7.21
CA PHE A 102 -6.16 -9.09 -7.03
C PHE A 102 -6.70 -7.78 -7.61
N VAL A 103 -7.57 -7.91 -8.61
CA VAL A 103 -8.37 -6.80 -9.10
C VAL A 103 -9.61 -6.71 -8.25
N CYS A 104 -9.84 -5.56 -7.63
CA CYS A 104 -10.85 -5.34 -6.63
C CYS A 104 -11.87 -4.31 -7.12
N TYR A 105 -13.16 -4.58 -6.91
CA TYR A 105 -14.19 -3.58 -7.12
C TYR A 105 -14.13 -2.48 -6.05
N PRO A 106 -14.66 -1.27 -6.31
CA PRO A 106 -14.83 -0.24 -5.29
C PRO A 106 -15.52 -0.75 -4.03
N GLY A 107 -15.01 -0.36 -2.86
CA GLY A 107 -15.50 -0.83 -1.56
C GLY A 107 -14.90 -2.16 -1.09
N ALA A 108 -13.89 -2.69 -1.79
CA ALA A 108 -13.06 -3.78 -1.28
C ALA A 108 -12.28 -3.35 -0.03
N SER A 109 -12.08 -4.30 0.88
CA SER A 109 -11.32 -4.12 2.11
C SER A 109 -10.39 -5.32 2.33
N VAL A 110 -9.30 -5.09 3.06
CA VAL A 110 -8.35 -6.12 3.49
C VAL A 110 -8.43 -6.27 5.01
N THR A 111 -8.56 -7.50 5.48
CA THR A 111 -8.46 -7.88 6.88
C THR A 111 -7.22 -8.75 7.07
N VAL A 112 -6.40 -8.41 8.06
CA VAL A 112 -5.23 -9.20 8.44
C VAL A 112 -5.68 -10.31 9.39
N LEU A 113 -5.46 -11.56 8.99
CA LEU A 113 -5.79 -12.74 9.80
C LEU A 113 -4.57 -13.29 10.54
N ALA A 114 -3.37 -13.08 9.98
CA ALA A 114 -2.08 -13.32 10.62
C ALA A 114 -1.01 -12.49 9.90
N ALA A 115 -0.20 -11.76 10.65
CA ALA A 115 0.84 -10.89 10.10
C ALA A 115 2.22 -11.56 10.04
N ASP A 116 2.42 -12.72 10.68
CA ASP A 116 3.73 -13.39 10.75
C ASP A 116 4.83 -12.41 11.16
N MET A 117 4.68 -11.80 12.34
CA MET A 117 5.69 -10.86 12.84
C MET A 117 6.93 -11.61 13.33
N SER A 118 8.09 -10.94 13.31
CA SER A 118 9.35 -11.54 13.74
C SER A 118 9.35 -11.95 15.22
N ASP A 119 10.06 -13.03 15.53
CA ASP A 119 10.18 -13.54 16.89
C ASP A 119 11.08 -12.63 17.75
N VAL A 120 10.54 -12.19 18.89
CA VAL A 120 11.22 -11.35 19.88
C VAL A 120 12.55 -11.93 20.37
N ASN A 121 12.70 -13.25 20.34
CA ASN A 121 13.90 -13.94 20.85
C ASN A 121 15.08 -13.91 19.88
N ILE A 122 14.85 -13.54 18.61
CA ILE A 122 15.89 -13.51 17.57
C ILE A 122 16.20 -12.08 17.09
N THR A 123 15.38 -11.10 17.43
CA THR A 123 15.58 -9.70 17.03
C THR A 123 16.58 -9.01 17.98
N ALA A 124 17.42 -8.13 17.43
CA ALA A 124 18.51 -7.51 18.18
C ALA A 124 18.02 -6.60 19.32
N ASP A 125 16.83 -6.03 19.20
CA ASP A 125 16.22 -5.15 20.19
C ASP A 125 15.22 -5.86 21.12
N GLY A 126 15.05 -7.18 20.95
CA GLY A 126 14.13 -8.00 21.74
C GLY A 126 12.66 -7.68 21.50
N LYS A 127 12.31 -7.08 20.35
CA LYS A 127 10.94 -6.73 19.98
C LYS A 127 10.48 -7.45 18.73
N SER A 128 9.17 -7.60 18.59
CA SER A 128 8.57 -8.13 17.38
C SER A 128 8.40 -6.98 16.38
N HIS A 129 8.76 -7.24 15.13
CA HIS A 129 8.68 -6.29 14.01
C HIS A 129 7.85 -6.89 12.89
N ALA A 130 7.13 -6.03 12.18
CA ALA A 130 6.42 -6.42 10.98
C ALA A 130 7.39 -6.95 9.92
N ASN A 131 6.99 -8.03 9.26
CA ASN A 131 7.70 -8.57 8.09
C ASN A 131 7.11 -8.04 6.77
N TRP A 132 5.90 -7.47 6.81
CA TRP A 132 5.15 -7.05 5.64
C TRP A 132 4.67 -5.61 5.78
N GLY A 133 4.51 -4.94 4.64
CA GLY A 133 3.99 -3.59 4.60
C GLY A 133 3.01 -3.39 3.44
N VAL A 134 2.10 -2.44 3.62
CA VAL A 134 1.28 -1.87 2.55
C VAL A 134 2.09 -0.76 1.89
N LEU A 135 2.32 -0.88 0.58
CA LEU A 135 2.99 0.15 -0.21
C LEU A 135 1.96 1.12 -0.79
N LEU A 136 2.19 2.41 -0.56
CA LEU A 136 1.40 3.49 -1.13
C LEU A 136 2.04 4.03 -2.40
N ALA A 137 1.23 4.57 -3.30
CA ALA A 137 1.67 5.22 -4.55
C ALA A 137 2.59 6.43 -4.29
N SER A 138 2.49 7.06 -3.12
CA SER A 138 3.40 8.11 -2.66
C SER A 138 4.81 7.61 -2.31
N GLY A 139 5.02 6.29 -2.28
CA GLY A 139 6.21 5.64 -1.72
C GLY A 139 6.15 5.46 -0.20
N GLY A 140 5.09 5.97 0.45
CA GLY A 140 4.82 5.73 1.87
C GLY A 140 4.55 4.25 2.16
N ARG A 141 4.81 3.85 3.40
CA ARG A 141 4.74 2.45 3.84
C ARG A 141 3.99 2.39 5.17
N THR A 142 3.09 1.43 5.30
CA THR A 142 2.40 1.13 6.56
C THR A 142 2.66 -0.31 6.95
N ASP A 143 3.16 -0.52 8.15
CA ASP A 143 3.48 -1.85 8.67
C ASP A 143 2.20 -2.68 8.86
N ILE A 144 2.27 -3.96 8.51
CA ILE A 144 1.22 -4.94 8.79
C ILE A 144 1.57 -5.67 10.07
N VAL A 145 0.70 -5.54 11.07
CA VAL A 145 0.84 -6.15 12.39
C VAL A 145 -0.39 -6.99 12.73
N ASP A 146 -0.24 -7.93 13.65
CA ASP A 146 -1.38 -8.71 14.14
C ASP A 146 -2.42 -7.79 14.80
N ASP A 147 -3.69 -8.19 14.70
CA ASP A 147 -4.85 -7.50 15.27
C ASP A 147 -5.03 -6.04 14.81
N MET A 148 -4.42 -5.63 13.68
CA MET A 148 -4.69 -4.31 13.09
C MET A 148 -6.11 -4.22 12.52
N ASP A 149 -6.67 -3.00 12.51
CA ASP A 149 -7.95 -2.75 11.86
C ASP A 149 -7.88 -3.06 10.35
N SER A 150 -9.00 -3.55 9.81
CA SER A 150 -9.16 -3.70 8.36
C SER A 150 -9.00 -2.34 7.66
N PHE A 151 -8.48 -2.36 6.44
CA PHE A 151 -8.31 -1.14 5.65
C PHE A 151 -8.95 -1.27 4.27
N ASP A 152 -9.43 -0.16 3.74
CA ASP A 152 -10.03 -0.10 2.42
C ASP A 152 -8.96 -0.23 1.33
N VAL A 153 -9.28 -0.97 0.28
CA VAL A 153 -8.49 -0.95 -0.95
C VAL A 153 -8.81 0.33 -1.70
N THR A 154 -7.81 1.22 -1.78
CA THR A 154 -7.92 2.50 -2.46
C THR A 154 -6.96 2.56 -3.65
N PRO A 155 -7.17 3.49 -4.61
CA PRO A 155 -6.23 3.70 -5.71
C PRO A 155 -4.80 4.06 -5.28
N ASP A 156 -4.63 4.56 -4.05
CA ASP A 156 -3.33 4.92 -3.50
C ASP A 156 -2.56 3.71 -2.96
N ILE A 157 -3.20 2.56 -2.78
CA ILE A 157 -2.53 1.31 -2.36
C ILE A 157 -2.07 0.56 -3.60
N LEU A 158 -0.77 0.27 -3.69
CA LEU A 158 -0.20 -0.52 -4.77
C LEU A 158 -0.22 -2.02 -4.47
N GLY A 159 -0.05 -2.39 -3.21
CA GLY A 159 -0.02 -3.79 -2.79
C GLY A 159 0.73 -3.99 -1.48
N ILE A 160 1.02 -5.26 -1.21
CA ILE A 160 1.68 -5.75 -0.03
C ILE A 160 3.01 -6.38 -0.43
N TYR A 161 4.04 -6.06 0.32
CA TYR A 161 5.41 -6.45 0.03
C TYR A 161 6.14 -6.86 1.30
N ASN A 162 7.20 -7.63 1.14
CA ASN A 162 8.11 -7.99 2.22
C ASN A 162 9.03 -6.81 2.56
N LEU A 163 9.10 -6.42 3.83
CA LEU A 163 9.84 -5.23 4.27
C LEU A 163 11.36 -5.38 4.13
N GLU A 164 11.89 -6.60 4.28
CA GLU A 164 13.31 -6.90 4.18
C GLU A 164 13.77 -6.91 2.71
N SER A 165 13.07 -7.65 1.85
CA SER A 165 13.46 -7.80 0.44
C SER A 165 12.89 -6.74 -0.49
N SER A 166 11.94 -5.91 -0.02
CA SER A 166 11.22 -4.93 -0.85
C SER A 166 10.49 -5.52 -2.07
N ILE A 167 10.11 -6.80 -2.01
CA ILE A 167 9.46 -7.55 -3.10
C ILE A 167 7.96 -7.71 -2.84
N TYR A 168 7.13 -7.49 -3.88
CA TYR A 168 5.69 -7.72 -3.82
C TYR A 168 5.35 -9.19 -3.60
N VAL A 169 4.37 -9.43 -2.74
CA VAL A 169 3.75 -10.77 -2.57
C VAL A 169 2.30 -10.76 -3.08
N LEU A 170 1.61 -9.64 -2.91
CA LEU A 170 0.26 -9.39 -3.42
C LEU A 170 0.15 -7.97 -3.95
N LYS A 171 -0.23 -7.80 -5.22
CA LYS A 171 -0.59 -6.51 -5.80
C LYS A 171 -2.10 -6.31 -5.73
N LEU A 172 -2.52 -5.09 -5.44
CA LEU A 172 -3.93 -4.70 -5.39
C LEU A 172 -4.19 -3.71 -6.52
N GLU A 173 -5.16 -4.03 -7.37
CA GLU A 173 -5.56 -3.17 -8.48
C GLU A 173 -7.02 -2.81 -8.37
N MET A 174 -7.36 -1.56 -8.63
CA MET A 174 -8.76 -1.16 -8.71
C MET A 174 -9.34 -1.53 -10.07
N TYR A 175 -10.51 -2.16 -10.06
CA TYR A 175 -11.28 -2.45 -11.26
C TYR A 175 -11.60 -1.14 -11.99
N LYS A 176 -11.20 -1.05 -13.25
CA LYS A 176 -11.52 0.06 -14.14
C LYS A 176 -12.69 -0.38 -15.02
N ASN A 177 -13.82 0.31 -14.88
CA ASN A 177 -14.85 0.22 -15.91
C ASN A 177 -14.28 0.90 -17.16
N ASP A 178 -13.97 0.12 -18.19
CA ASP A 178 -13.76 0.65 -19.53
C ASP A 178 -15.11 1.20 -20.01
N LEU A 179 -15.46 2.40 -19.57
CA LEU A 179 -16.49 3.21 -20.21
C LEU A 179 -15.96 3.49 -21.61
N LYS A 180 -16.37 2.67 -22.58
CA LYS A 180 -16.27 3.01 -23.99
C LYS A 180 -17.10 4.28 -24.20
N THR A 181 -16.45 5.43 -24.10
CA THR A 181 -16.92 6.70 -24.65
C THR A 181 -16.88 6.67 -26.16
#